data_AF-J9PH18-F1
#
_entry.id   AF-J9PH18-F1
#
_cell.length_a   1.000
_cell.length_b   1.000
_cell.length_c   1.000
_cell.angle_alpha   90.00
_cell.angle_beta   90.00
_cell.angle_gamma   90.00
#
_symmetry.space_group_name_H-M   'P 1'
#
loop_
_entity.id
_entity.type
_entity.pdbx_description
1 polymer ?
#
loop_
_entity_poly.entity_id
_entity_poly.type
_entity_poly.pdbx_seq_one_letter_code
_entity_poly.pdbx_strand_id
1 'polypeptide(L)'
;MSWVFSITFICLNHPLSLGCILLIQTILLSLAVGLLNMNFWFSYILFLIMIGGMLVLFIYMTSIASNEKFKFSSKLTIFILIGVILSSMMLLLDNYFSILNLNTEDINNQSFLNENLSLSKYLNKPSMLTIILLIIYLLITLIAVVKISYFSMGPLRQKF
;
A
#
# COMPACT_ATOMS: atom_id res chain seq x y z
N MET A 1 0.33 -15.07 -5.20
CA MET A 1 0.79 -13.98 -6.11
C MET A 1 1.41 -12.80 -5.36
N SER A 2 0.74 -12.19 -4.37
CA SER A 2 1.30 -11.04 -3.62
C SER A 2 2.68 -11.30 -3.00
N TRP A 3 2.94 -12.53 -2.56
CA TRP A 3 4.21 -12.94 -1.95
C TRP A 3 5.38 -12.91 -2.94
N VAL A 4 5.11 -13.18 -4.22
CA VAL A 4 6.15 -13.08 -5.27
C VAL A 4 6.57 -11.63 -5.41
N PHE A 5 5.60 -10.70 -5.43
CA PHE A 5 5.89 -9.26 -5.50
C PHE A 5 6.62 -8.72 -4.26
N SER A 6 6.33 -9.23 -3.06
CA SER A 6 7.06 -8.81 -1.86
C SER A 6 8.53 -9.27 -1.88
N ILE A 7 8.81 -10.46 -2.40
CA ILE A 7 10.19 -10.95 -2.49
C ILE A 7 10.95 -10.19 -3.58
N THR A 8 10.30 -9.90 -4.72
CA THR A 8 10.95 -9.12 -5.78
C THR A 8 11.25 -7.69 -5.35
N PHE A 9 10.42 -7.09 -4.48
CA PHE A 9 10.65 -5.76 -3.94
C PHE A 9 12.01 -5.65 -3.25
N ILE A 10 12.40 -6.67 -2.46
CA ILE A 10 13.67 -6.71 -1.74
C ILE A 10 14.87 -6.80 -2.71
N CYS A 11 14.69 -7.40 -3.88
CA CYS A 11 15.77 -7.62 -4.85
C CYS A 11 15.98 -6.46 -5.84
N LEU A 12 15.14 -5.43 -5.83
CA LEU A 12 15.23 -4.31 -6.76
C LEU A 12 15.97 -3.12 -6.16
N ASN A 13 16.81 -2.49 -6.97
CA ASN A 13 17.62 -1.34 -6.54
C ASN A 13 17.13 -0.02 -7.14
N HIS A 14 16.49 -0.05 -8.33
CA HIS A 14 16.13 1.18 -9.02
C HIS A 14 14.83 1.77 -8.43
N PRO A 15 14.79 3.05 -8.05
CA PRO A 15 13.66 3.66 -7.36
C PRO A 15 12.36 3.61 -8.17
N LEU A 16 12.45 3.75 -9.49
CA LEU A 16 11.29 3.63 -10.38
C LEU A 16 10.71 2.21 -10.37
N SER A 17 11.56 1.16 -10.35
CA SER A 17 11.05 -0.22 -10.27
C SER A 17 10.46 -0.54 -8.90
N LEU A 18 11.04 0.00 -7.82
CA LEU A 18 10.48 -0.10 -6.48
C LEU A 18 9.08 0.53 -6.43
N GLY A 19 8.91 1.71 -7.05
CA GLY A 19 7.61 2.36 -7.23
C GLY A 19 6.63 1.51 -8.03
N CYS A 20 7.04 0.93 -9.16
CA CYS A 20 6.14 0.09 -9.95
C CYS A 20 5.67 -1.16 -9.20
N ILE A 21 6.56 -1.85 -8.47
CA ILE A 21 6.19 -3.05 -7.70
C ILE A 21 5.24 -2.70 -6.56
N LEU A 22 5.49 -1.60 -5.84
CA LEU A 22 4.60 -1.14 -4.79
C LEU A 22 3.19 -0.77 -5.32
N LEU A 23 3.08 -0.22 -6.54
CA LEU A 23 1.77 0.09 -7.14
C LEU A 23 0.99 -1.19 -7.42
N ILE A 24 1.64 -2.18 -8.01
CA ILE A 24 1.00 -3.48 -8.28
C ILE A 24 0.58 -4.16 -6.97
N GLN A 25 1.45 -4.14 -5.96
CA GLN A 25 1.16 -4.74 -4.66
C GLN A 25 0.00 -4.04 -3.94
N THR A 26 -0.08 -2.70 -4.00
CA THR A 26 -1.17 -1.92 -3.38
C THR A 26 -2.50 -2.15 -4.08
N ILE A 27 -2.52 -2.25 -5.41
CA ILE A 27 -3.73 -2.66 -6.16
C ILE A 27 -4.20 -4.04 -5.70
N LEU A 28 -3.31 -5.05 -5.69
CA LEU A 28 -3.65 -6.41 -5.28
C LEU A 28 -4.19 -6.47 -3.84
N LEU A 29 -3.59 -5.68 -2.94
CA LEU A 29 -4.00 -5.64 -1.53
C LEU A 29 -5.35 -4.94 -1.35
N SER A 30 -5.58 -3.83 -2.06
CA SER A 30 -6.88 -3.14 -2.02
C SER A 30 -8.02 -4.03 -2.54
N LEU A 31 -7.78 -4.82 -3.59
CA LEU A 31 -8.73 -5.78 -4.12
C LEU A 31 -8.99 -6.92 -3.13
N ALA A 32 -7.95 -7.46 -2.49
CA ALA A 32 -8.12 -8.50 -1.47
C ALA A 32 -8.95 -8.01 -0.28
N VAL A 33 -8.69 -6.78 0.21
CA VAL A 33 -9.45 -6.16 1.30
C VAL A 33 -10.89 -5.85 0.87
N GLY A 34 -11.12 -5.51 -0.40
CA GLY A 34 -12.46 -5.30 -0.95
C GLY A 34 -13.26 -6.60 -1.02
N LEU A 35 -12.63 -7.73 -1.32
CA LEU A 35 -13.30 -9.05 -1.34
C LEU A 35 -13.59 -9.61 0.05
N LEU A 36 -12.80 -9.24 1.06
CA LEU A 36 -12.97 -9.71 2.44
C LEU A 36 -14.02 -8.92 3.23
N ASN A 37 -14.29 -7.68 2.82
CA ASN A 37 -15.20 -6.81 3.53
C ASN A 37 -16.50 -6.62 2.76
N MET A 38 -17.57 -6.35 3.51
CA MET A 38 -18.88 -6.02 2.94
C MET A 38 -18.89 -4.74 2.12
N ASN A 39 -18.19 -3.72 2.64
CA ASN A 39 -18.14 -2.40 2.03
C ASN A 39 -16.75 -2.09 1.51
N PHE A 40 -16.72 -1.56 0.29
CA PHE A 40 -15.51 -1.12 -0.39
C PHE A 40 -14.88 0.16 0.18
N TRP A 41 -15.47 0.78 1.22
CA TRP A 41 -14.95 2.00 1.84
C TRP A 41 -13.52 1.85 2.35
N PHE A 42 -13.20 0.74 3.03
CA PHE A 42 -11.84 0.50 3.53
C PHE A 42 -10.84 0.25 2.40
N SER A 43 -11.20 -0.54 1.38
CA SER A 43 -10.34 -0.77 0.21
C SER A 43 -10.09 0.53 -0.56
N TYR A 44 -11.09 1.41 -0.65
CA TYR A 44 -10.98 2.70 -1.33
C TYR A 44 -10.05 3.66 -0.58
N ILE A 45 -10.21 3.80 0.74
CA ILE A 45 -9.33 4.64 1.57
C ILE A 45 -7.89 4.14 1.49
N LEU A 46 -7.67 2.83 1.58
CA LEU A 46 -6.34 2.23 1.46
C LEU A 46 -5.70 2.53 0.11
N PHE A 47 -6.46 2.39 -0.98
CA PHE A 47 -5.98 2.66 -2.33
C PHE A 47 -5.55 4.12 -2.51
N LEU A 48 -6.37 5.08 -2.08
CA LEU A 48 -6.07 6.51 -2.21
C LEU A 48 -4.83 6.93 -1.43
N ILE A 49 -4.71 6.52 -0.16
CA ILE A 49 -3.58 6.92 0.70
C ILE A 49 -2.28 6.36 0.14
N MET A 50 -2.28 5.10 -0.30
CA MET A 50 -1.08 4.47 -0.84
C MET A 50 -0.63 5.11 -2.16
N ILE A 51 -1.55 5.35 -3.11
CA ILE A 51 -1.20 6.01 -4.37
C ILE A 51 -0.71 7.44 -4.14
N GLY A 52 -1.37 8.20 -3.25
CA GLY A 52 -0.97 9.56 -2.91
C GLY A 52 0.48 9.62 -2.39
N GLY A 53 0.85 8.74 -1.46
CA GLY A 53 2.23 8.67 -0.94
C GLY A 53 3.25 8.25 -2.00
N MET A 54 2.88 7.36 -2.92
CA MET A 54 3.75 6.89 -3.98
C MET A 54 4.04 7.94 -5.05
N LEU A 55 3.06 8.78 -5.39
CA LEU A 55 3.27 9.88 -6.34
C LEU A 55 4.28 10.91 -5.79
N VAL A 56 4.22 11.22 -4.49
CA VAL A 56 5.19 12.12 -3.84
C VAL A 56 6.61 11.53 -3.91
N LEU A 57 6.76 10.23 -3.61
CA LEU A 57 8.05 9.53 -3.73
C LEU A 57 8.58 9.52 -5.16
N PHE A 58 7.70 9.37 -6.16
CA PHE A 58 8.08 9.39 -7.57
C PHE A 58 8.62 10.76 -8.01
N ILE A 59 7.94 11.85 -7.63
CA ILE A 59 8.40 13.22 -7.91
C ILE A 59 9.74 13.49 -7.23
N TYR A 60 9.90 13.07 -5.98
CA TYR A 60 11.16 13.23 -5.24
C TYR A 60 12.32 12.52 -5.96
N MET A 61 12.14 11.26 -6.33
CA MET A 61 13.19 10.47 -6.98
C MET A 61 13.58 11.00 -8.37
N THR A 62 12.60 11.44 -9.17
CA THR A 62 12.88 12.06 -10.48
C THR A 62 13.59 13.41 -10.36
N SER A 63 13.40 14.13 -9.24
CA SER A 63 14.09 15.40 -8.99
C SER A 63 15.54 15.26 -8.51
N ILE A 64 15.92 14.09 -7.97
CA ILE A 64 17.22 13.88 -7.30
C ILE A 64 18.17 12.98 -8.10
N ALA A 65 17.66 12.03 -8.88
CA ALA A 65 18.50 11.13 -9.65
C ALA A 65 18.43 11.43 -11.15
N SER A 66 19.60 11.52 -11.80
CA SER A 66 19.72 11.40 -13.25
C SER A 66 19.17 10.04 -13.69
N ASN A 67 18.42 9.96 -14.79
CA ASN A 67 17.86 8.73 -15.38
C ASN A 67 18.95 7.67 -15.64
N GLU A 68 19.28 6.88 -14.62
CA GLU A 68 20.20 5.75 -14.76
C GLU A 68 19.57 4.69 -15.67
N LYS A 69 20.39 4.11 -16.56
CA LYS A 69 19.90 3.07 -17.47
C LYS A 69 19.45 1.87 -16.66
N PHE A 70 18.22 1.44 -16.90
CA PHE A 70 17.64 0.28 -16.25
C PHE A 70 18.41 -1.00 -16.59
N LYS A 71 18.98 -1.68 -15.58
CA LYS A 71 19.67 -2.96 -15.75
C LYS A 71 18.75 -4.10 -15.35
N PHE A 72 18.28 -4.86 -16.34
CA PHE A 72 17.54 -6.10 -16.10
C PHE A 72 18.49 -7.23 -15.67
N SER A 73 18.10 -7.98 -14.64
CA SER A 73 18.82 -9.17 -14.19
C SER A 73 18.04 -10.43 -14.57
N SER A 74 18.64 -11.26 -15.44
CA SER A 74 18.06 -12.54 -15.88
C SER A 74 17.83 -13.54 -14.74
N LYS A 75 18.64 -13.46 -13.69
CA LYS A 75 18.47 -14.29 -12.48
C LYS A 75 17.16 -13.95 -11.75
N LEU A 76 16.80 -12.68 -11.69
CA LEU A 76 15.62 -12.18 -10.98
C LEU A 76 14.35 -12.54 -11.79
N THR A 77 14.41 -12.50 -13.13
CA THR A 77 13.29 -12.96 -13.97
C THR A 77 13.04 -14.46 -13.83
N ILE A 78 14.09 -15.29 -13.74
CA ILE A 78 13.94 -16.74 -13.49
C ILE A 78 13.32 -16.99 -12.11
N PHE A 79 13.76 -16.26 -11.08
CA PHE A 79 13.19 -16.38 -9.73
C PHE A 79 11.68 -16.05 -9.72
N ILE A 80 11.27 -14.99 -10.43
CA ILE A 80 9.86 -14.62 -10.56
C ILE A 80 9.06 -15.74 -11.22
N LEU A 81 9.56 -16.31 -12.32
CA LEU A 81 8.86 -17.39 -13.04
C LEU A 81 8.64 -18.61 -12.14
N ILE A 82 9.64 -19.01 -11.37
CA ILE A 82 9.52 -20.13 -10.41
C ILE A 82 8.46 -19.79 -9.35
N GLY A 83 8.49 -18.57 -8.80
CA GLY A 83 7.52 -18.14 -7.80
C GLY A 83 6.07 -18.15 -8.32
N VAL A 84 5.86 -17.74 -9.58
CA VAL A 84 4.54 -17.78 -10.23
C VAL A 84 4.05 -19.21 -10.37
N ILE A 85 4.90 -20.12 -10.88
CA ILE A 85 4.55 -21.54 -11.06
C ILE A 85 4.16 -22.17 -9.72
N LEU A 86 4.97 -21.97 -8.67
CA LEU A 86 4.67 -22.49 -7.34
C LEU A 86 3.33 -21.96 -6.81
N SER A 87 3.06 -20.67 -7.02
CA SER A 87 1.79 -20.10 -6.57
C SER A 87 0.58 -20.62 -7.36
N SER A 88 0.73 -20.93 -8.65
CA SER A 88 -0.34 -21.57 -9.43
C SER A 88 -0.60 -23.01 -8.99
N MET A 89 0.43 -23.76 -8.59
CA MET A 89 0.24 -25.11 -8.06
C MET A 89 -0.52 -25.08 -6.74
N MET A 90 -0.21 -24.13 -5.85
CA MET A 90 -0.94 -23.97 -4.59
C MET A 90 -2.43 -23.67 -4.79
N LEU A 91 -2.80 -22.89 -5.81
CA LEU A 91 -4.20 -22.61 -6.12
C LEU A 91 -5.00 -23.86 -6.54
N LEU A 92 -4.32 -24.86 -7.11
CA LEU A 92 -4.96 -26.11 -7.54
C LEU A 92 -5.13 -27.11 -6.38
N LEU A 93 -4.27 -27.03 -5.36
CA LEU A 93 -4.28 -27.91 -4.20
C LEU A 93 -5.32 -27.49 -3.15
N ASP A 94 -5.64 -26.20 -3.09
CA ASP A 94 -6.54 -25.66 -2.08
C ASP A 94 -7.99 -25.70 -2.56
N ASN A 95 -8.90 -26.19 -1.70
CA ASN A 95 -10.34 -26.23 -1.95
C ASN A 95 -10.98 -24.84 -1.69
N TYR A 96 -10.24 -23.77 -2.00
CA TYR A 96 -10.56 -22.39 -1.66
C TYR A 96 -11.93 -21.95 -2.20
N PHE A 97 -12.30 -22.42 -3.40
CA PHE A 97 -13.62 -22.13 -4.00
C PHE A 97 -14.79 -22.70 -3.18
N SER A 98 -14.61 -23.79 -2.45
CA SER A 98 -15.66 -24.36 -1.59
C SER A 98 -15.88 -23.56 -0.31
N ILE A 99 -14.81 -23.01 0.27
CA ILE A 99 -14.83 -22.15 1.46
C ILE A 99 -15.41 -20.77 1.17
N LEU A 100 -15.19 -20.25 -0.04
CA LEU A 100 -15.75 -18.98 -0.49
C LEU A 100 -17.28 -18.98 -0.48
N ASN A 101 -17.91 -20.06 -0.96
CA ASN A 101 -19.37 -20.18 -0.99
C ASN A 101 -20.00 -20.27 0.41
N LEU A 102 -19.34 -20.93 1.37
CA LEU A 102 -19.83 -21.04 2.74
C LEU A 102 -19.80 -19.69 3.47
N ASN A 103 -18.74 -18.90 3.25
CA ASN A 103 -18.62 -17.60 3.90
C ASN A 103 -19.63 -16.58 3.35
N THR A 104 -20.03 -16.66 2.07
CA THR A 104 -20.95 -15.68 1.47
C THR A 104 -22.36 -15.68 2.09
N GLU A 105 -22.83 -16.82 2.62
CA GLU A 105 -24.17 -16.91 3.23
C GLU A 105 -24.22 -16.23 4.61
N ASP A 106 -23.21 -16.45 5.45
CA ASP A 106 -23.10 -15.81 6.78
C ASP A 106 -22.79 -14.32 6.69
N ILE A 107 -22.03 -13.94 5.66
CA ILE A 107 -21.70 -12.57 5.32
C ILE A 107 -23.02 -11.84 5.02
N ASN A 108 -23.82 -12.24 4.04
CA ASN A 108 -25.01 -11.49 3.61
C ASN A 108 -26.03 -11.11 4.70
N ASN A 109 -26.11 -11.84 5.82
CA ASN A 109 -26.99 -11.49 6.94
C ASN A 109 -26.44 -10.36 7.84
N GLN A 110 -25.13 -10.08 7.81
CA GLN A 110 -24.49 -9.03 8.58
C GLN A 110 -24.36 -7.68 7.83
N SER A 111 -24.58 -7.65 6.51
CA SER A 111 -24.39 -6.45 5.67
C SER A 111 -25.33 -5.32 6.09
N PHE A 112 -26.63 -5.58 6.18
CA PHE A 112 -27.62 -4.51 6.26
C PHE A 112 -27.54 -3.62 7.51
N LEU A 113 -27.01 -4.14 8.62
CA LEU A 113 -26.94 -3.40 9.89
C LEU A 113 -25.57 -2.78 10.17
N ASN A 114 -24.49 -3.33 9.62
CA ASN A 114 -23.13 -3.02 10.08
C ASN A 114 -22.36 -2.04 9.17
N GLU A 115 -22.87 -1.77 7.98
CA GLU A 115 -22.20 -0.95 6.96
C GLU A 115 -21.88 0.49 7.44
N ASN A 116 -22.84 1.17 8.06
CA ASN A 116 -22.66 2.55 8.54
C ASN A 116 -22.08 2.63 9.96
N LEU A 117 -22.17 1.56 10.75
CA LEU A 117 -21.70 1.56 12.14
C LEU A 117 -20.17 1.49 12.24
N SER A 118 -19.49 0.89 11.26
CA SER A 118 -18.05 0.65 11.29
C SER A 118 -17.20 1.92 11.46
N LEU A 119 -17.48 2.99 10.71
CA LEU A 119 -16.78 4.27 10.86
C LEU A 119 -17.19 5.01 12.14
N SER A 120 -18.49 5.00 12.46
CA SER A 120 -19.03 5.71 13.63
C SER A 120 -18.46 5.22 14.95
N LYS A 121 -17.96 3.97 14.99
CA LYS A 121 -17.31 3.38 16.16
C LYS A 121 -16.13 4.21 16.65
N TYR A 122 -15.32 4.77 15.76
CA TYR A 122 -14.14 5.53 16.17
C TYR A 122 -14.48 6.87 16.82
N LEU A 123 -15.63 7.46 16.47
CA LEU A 123 -16.12 8.69 17.09
C LEU A 123 -16.74 8.44 18.48
N ASN A 124 -17.11 7.20 18.78
CA ASN A 124 -17.70 6.83 20.06
C ASN A 124 -16.63 6.45 21.11
N LYS A 125 -16.95 6.64 22.39
CA LYS A 125 -16.12 6.12 23.50
C LYS A 125 -16.16 4.57 23.48
N PRO A 126 -15.05 3.86 23.77
CA PRO A 126 -13.74 4.36 24.20
C PRO A 126 -12.77 4.71 23.05
N SER A 127 -13.09 4.35 21.81
CA SER A 127 -12.21 4.52 20.64
C SER A 127 -11.96 5.98 20.26
N MET A 128 -12.78 6.93 20.72
CA MET A 128 -12.48 8.36 20.54
C MET A 128 -11.09 8.76 21.07
N LEU A 129 -10.57 8.07 22.09
CA LEU A 129 -9.20 8.32 22.58
C LEU A 129 -8.15 8.05 21.49
N THR A 130 -8.33 7.03 20.66
CA THR A 130 -7.38 6.71 19.60
C THR A 130 -7.41 7.74 18.47
N ILE A 131 -8.58 8.29 18.14
CA ILE A 131 -8.69 9.43 17.20
C ILE A 131 -7.92 10.63 17.74
N ILE A 132 -8.13 11.00 19.00
CA ILE A 132 -7.47 12.17 19.61
C ILE A 132 -5.95 12.00 19.57
N LEU A 133 -5.44 10.79 19.86
CA LEU A 133 -4.01 10.50 19.78
C LEU A 133 -3.46 10.62 18.35
N LEU A 134 -4.20 10.17 17.33
CA LEU A 134 -3.81 10.31 15.92
C LEU A 134 -3.76 11.77 15.47
N ILE A 135 -4.71 12.60 15.90
CA ILE A 135 -4.71 14.05 15.60
C ILE A 135 -3.46 14.72 16.19
N ILE A 136 -3.15 14.43 17.46
CA ILE A 136 -1.95 14.97 18.11
C ILE A 136 -0.68 14.49 17.39
N TYR A 137 -0.63 13.22 17.01
CA TYR A 137 0.49 12.66 16.25
C TYR A 137 0.70 13.39 14.91
N LEU A 138 -0.35 13.58 14.11
CA LEU A 138 -0.27 14.29 12.83
C LEU A 138 0.11 15.77 13.00
N LEU A 139 -0.32 16.41 14.10
CA LEU A 139 0.08 17.79 14.41
C LEU A 139 1.58 17.87 14.76
N ILE A 140 2.08 16.94 15.56
CA ILE A 140 3.51 16.88 15.90
C ILE A 140 4.35 16.60 14.65
N THR A 141 3.93 15.69 13.77
CA THR A 141 4.67 15.40 12.54
C THR A 141 4.70 16.61 11.61
N LEU A 142 3.62 17.37 11.47
CA LEU A 142 3.60 18.62 10.70
C LEU A 142 4.64 19.63 11.25
N ILE A 143 4.65 19.86 12.56
CA ILE A 143 5.61 20.78 13.20
C ILE A 143 7.05 20.29 12.98
N ALA A 144 7.29 18.99 13.12
CA ALA A 144 8.60 18.40 12.89
C ALA A 144 9.05 18.56 11.43
N VAL A 145 8.17 18.29 10.46
CA VAL A 145 8.46 18.46 9.03
C VAL A 145 8.79 19.92 8.72
N VAL A 146 8.04 20.89 9.23
CA VAL A 146 8.33 22.32 9.05
C VAL A 146 9.72 22.67 9.60
N LYS A 147 10.06 22.21 10.82
CA LYS A 147 11.38 22.45 11.43
C LYS A 147 12.53 21.81 10.64
N ILE A 148 12.36 20.59 10.11
CA ILE A 148 13.38 19.89 9.31
C ILE A 148 13.53 20.55 7.93
N SER A 149 12.44 21.03 7.34
CA SER A 149 12.45 21.69 6.03
C SER A 149 13.03 23.11 6.07
N TYR A 150 13.15 23.71 7.26
CA TYR A 150 13.75 25.04 7.43
C TYR A 150 15.28 24.96 7.32
N PHE A 151 15.78 24.74 6.11
CA PHE A 151 17.20 24.89 5.79
C PHE A 151 17.53 26.37 5.62
N SER A 152 18.32 26.93 6.55
CA SER A 152 18.89 28.27 6.47
C SER A 152 20.17 28.30 5.65
N MET A 153 20.15 27.83 4.40
CA MET A 153 21.28 27.98 3.49
C MET A 153 20.79 28.57 2.17
N GLY A 154 21.36 29.73 1.84
CA GLY A 154 21.08 30.47 0.62
C GLY A 154 21.28 29.62 -0.63
N PRO A 155 20.85 30.11 -1.79
CA PRO A 155 20.75 29.31 -3.01
C PRO A 155 22.07 28.59 -3.31
N LEU A 156 22.00 27.27 -3.52
CA LEU A 156 23.09 26.37 -3.96
C LEU A 156 23.66 26.72 -5.35
N ARG A 157 23.24 27.84 -5.96
CA ARG A 157 23.79 28.37 -7.19
C ARG A 157 24.25 29.81 -6.95
N GLN A 158 25.57 30.01 -6.96
CA GLN A 158 26.14 31.35 -7.15
C GLN A 158 25.56 31.94 -8.43
N LYS A 159 24.95 33.12 -8.32
CA LYS A 159 24.65 33.96 -9.47
C LYS A 159 25.92 34.74 -9.79
N PHE A 160 26.56 34.30 -10.86
CA PHE A 160 27.67 34.94 -11.61
C PHE A 160 29.02 35.00 -10.88
#